data_AF-A0A925FD15-F1
#
_entry.id   AF-A0A925FD15-F1
#
_cell.length_a   1.000
_cell.length_b   1.000
_cell.length_c   1.000
_cell.angle_alpha   90.00
_cell.angle_beta   90.00
_cell.angle_gamma   90.00
#
_symmetry.space_group_name_H-M   'P 1'
#
loop_
_entity.id
_entity.type
_entity.pdbx_description
1 polymer ?
#
loop_
_entity_poly.entity_id
_entity_poly.type
_entity_poly.pdbx_seq_one_letter_code
_entity_poly.pdbx_strand_id
1 'polypeptide(L)'
;MSNLYRFRFLAAILALFGLGSCRDHCQQTITYRTQKQYFITSDELRAAVKTLPAQELESPGKIYVRGTLLFINERKKGIHIIDNSNPASPRPVSFLSIPGNTDIAVRGNVLYADSYTDLLAFDLSNGQDVKLLKRVENAFPSGSVDGLHWQYDQFRKQ
;
A
#
# COMPACT_ATOMS: atom_id res chain seq x y z
N MET A 1 10.55 -61.14 -56.89
CA MET A 1 9.52 -60.41 -56.10
C MET A 1 9.95 -60.10 -54.67
N SER A 2 10.86 -60.87 -54.04
CA SER A 2 11.35 -60.67 -52.66
C SER A 2 12.19 -59.41 -52.40
N ASN A 3 12.96 -58.92 -53.39
CA ASN A 3 13.82 -57.74 -53.23
C ASN A 3 13.04 -56.41 -53.18
N LEU A 4 11.87 -56.34 -53.82
CA LEU A 4 11.01 -55.15 -53.81
C LEU A 4 10.31 -54.97 -52.44
N TYR A 5 9.95 -56.08 -51.78
CA TYR A 5 9.43 -56.06 -50.41
C TYR A 5 10.51 -55.66 -49.40
N ARG A 6 11.76 -56.14 -49.57
CA ARG A 6 12.89 -55.72 -48.73
C ARG A 6 13.18 -54.21 -48.85
N PHE A 7 13.12 -53.65 -50.06
CA PHE A 7 13.32 -52.22 -50.28
C PHE A 7 12.19 -51.36 -49.68
N ARG A 8 10.93 -51.82 -49.81
CA ARG A 8 9.78 -51.14 -49.17
C ARG A 8 9.80 -51.24 -47.65
N PHE A 9 10.27 -52.36 -47.09
CA PHE A 9 10.42 -52.52 -45.65
C PHE A 9 11.56 -51.64 -45.09
N LEU A 10 12.68 -51.53 -45.81
CA LEU A 10 13.77 -50.63 -45.45
C LEU A 10 13.35 -49.16 -45.51
N ALA A 11 12.59 -48.77 -46.54
CA ALA A 11 12.05 -47.42 -46.68
C ALA A 11 11.02 -47.09 -45.59
N ALA A 12 10.19 -48.05 -45.16
CA ALA A 12 9.26 -47.87 -44.06
C ALA A 12 9.99 -47.69 -42.71
N ILE A 13 11.05 -48.46 -42.46
CA ILE A 13 11.89 -48.29 -41.25
C ILE A 13 12.58 -46.91 -41.28
N LEU A 14 13.13 -46.49 -42.41
CA LEU A 14 13.77 -45.19 -42.55
C LEU A 14 12.79 -44.02 -42.34
N ALA A 15 11.55 -44.16 -42.81
CA ALA A 15 10.48 -43.17 -42.59
C ALA A 15 10.04 -43.09 -41.11
N LEU A 16 10.05 -44.22 -40.39
CA LEU A 16 9.74 -44.28 -38.95
C LEU A 16 10.80 -43.56 -38.09
N PHE A 17 12.08 -43.57 -38.51
CA PHE A 17 13.14 -42.82 -37.83
C PHE A 17 13.14 -41.31 -38.15
N GLY A 18 12.40 -40.87 -39.19
CA GLY A 18 12.27 -39.46 -39.56
C GLY A 18 11.22 -38.66 -38.78
N LEU A 19 10.39 -39.32 -37.96
CA LEU A 19 9.32 -38.69 -37.16
C LEU A 19 9.77 -38.27 -35.74
N GLY A 20 11.07 -38.28 -35.46
CA GLY A 20 11.64 -37.79 -34.20
C GLY A 20 11.52 -36.27 -34.09
N SER A 21 10.36 -35.79 -33.67
CA SER A 21 10.12 -34.37 -33.37
C SER A 21 11.13 -33.87 -32.34
N CYS A 22 11.93 -32.86 -32.70
CA CYS A 22 12.69 -32.08 -31.74
C CYS A 22 11.71 -31.48 -30.73
N ARG A 23 11.77 -31.91 -29.46
CA ARG A 23 11.15 -31.15 -28.38
C ARG A 23 12.06 -29.97 -28.08
N ASP A 24 11.69 -28.82 -28.61
CA ASP A 24 12.32 -27.55 -28.28
C ASP A 24 12.28 -27.41 -26.75
N HIS A 25 13.46 -27.44 -26.12
CA HIS A 25 13.58 -27.20 -24.69
C HIS A 25 13.45 -25.70 -24.45
N CYS A 26 12.21 -25.21 -24.45
CA CYS A 26 11.93 -23.82 -24.13
C CYS A 26 12.11 -23.59 -22.62
N GLN A 27 13.22 -22.98 -22.23
CA GLN A 27 13.31 -22.33 -20.92
C GLN A 27 12.54 -21.01 -20.98
N GLN A 28 11.36 -20.98 -20.36
CA GLN A 28 10.57 -19.76 -20.22
C GLN A 28 10.82 -19.15 -18.84
N THR A 29 11.29 -17.91 -18.81
CA THR A 29 11.36 -17.13 -17.57
C THR A 29 9.98 -16.52 -17.31
N ILE A 30 9.26 -17.07 -16.34
CA ILE A 30 7.97 -16.55 -15.90
C ILE A 30 8.20 -15.56 -14.77
N THR A 31 7.90 -14.29 -15.01
CA THR A 31 7.89 -13.26 -13.97
C THR A 31 6.51 -13.21 -13.32
N TYR A 32 6.43 -13.51 -12.03
CA TYR A 32 5.20 -13.39 -11.26
C TYR A 32 5.33 -12.30 -10.18
N ARG A 33 4.23 -11.61 -9.89
CA ARG A 33 4.13 -10.71 -8.75
C ARG A 33 3.68 -11.50 -7.55
N THR A 34 4.53 -11.57 -6.52
CA THR A 34 4.14 -12.11 -5.21
C THR A 34 3.89 -10.95 -4.25
N GLN A 35 2.86 -11.09 -3.42
CA GLN A 35 2.64 -10.19 -2.29
C GLN A 35 3.49 -10.69 -1.13
N LYS A 36 4.58 -9.99 -0.83
CA LYS A 36 5.37 -10.26 0.36
C LYS A 36 4.69 -9.60 1.55
N GLN A 37 4.26 -10.40 2.52
CA GLN A 37 3.77 -9.89 3.79
C GLN A 37 4.86 -9.06 4.49
N TYR A 38 4.50 -7.86 4.93
CA TYR A 38 5.36 -6.99 5.72
C TYR A 38 4.86 -7.01 7.16
N PHE A 39 5.78 -7.27 8.09
CA PHE A 39 5.50 -7.27 9.52
C PHE A 39 6.21 -6.06 10.13
N ILE A 40 5.48 -5.33 10.95
CA ILE A 40 5.96 -4.21 11.76
C ILE A 40 5.42 -4.40 13.17
N THR A 41 6.20 -4.08 14.19
CA THR A 41 5.72 -4.13 15.57
C THR A 41 4.74 -2.99 15.83
N SER A 42 3.85 -3.15 16.80
CA SER A 42 2.95 -2.05 17.17
C SER A 42 3.72 -0.81 17.61
N ASP A 43 4.85 -0.99 18.30
CA ASP A 43 5.64 0.10 18.83
C ASP A 43 6.37 0.87 17.72
N GLU A 44 6.91 0.18 16.72
CA GLU A 44 7.51 0.81 15.54
C GLU A 44 6.45 1.59 14.75
N LEU A 45 5.27 0.99 14.53
CA LEU A 45 4.15 1.65 13.87
C LEU A 45 3.72 2.93 14.62
N ARG A 46 3.63 2.85 15.95
CA ARG A 46 3.20 3.97 16.80
C ARG A 46 4.24 5.08 16.85
N ALA A 47 5.53 4.73 16.91
CA ALA A 47 6.64 5.67 16.88
C ALA A 47 6.77 6.43 15.54
N ALA A 48 6.23 5.86 14.46
CA ALA A 48 6.21 6.51 13.15
C ALA A 48 5.17 7.65 13.03
N VAL A 49 4.30 7.84 14.04
CA VAL A 49 3.39 8.98 14.09
C VAL A 49 4.11 10.22 14.59
N LYS A 50 4.36 11.17 13.69
CA LYS A 50 5.14 12.38 13.98
C LYS A 50 4.91 13.46 12.94
N THR A 51 5.15 14.70 13.33
CA THR A 51 5.18 15.84 12.41
C THR A 51 6.52 15.87 11.67
N LEU A 52 6.45 15.99 10.35
CA LEU A 52 7.56 16.11 9.43
C LEU A 52 7.49 17.46 8.70
N PRO A 53 8.60 17.91 8.06
CA PRO A 53 8.55 19.01 7.12
C PRO A 53 7.50 18.77 6.03
N ALA A 54 7.02 19.85 5.41
CA ALA A 54 6.08 19.77 4.31
C ALA A 54 6.56 18.82 3.21
N GLN A 55 5.62 18.09 2.62
CA GLN A 55 5.86 17.13 1.54
C GLN A 55 4.96 17.48 0.35
N GLU A 56 5.37 17.06 -0.84
CA GLU A 56 4.55 17.18 -2.03
C GLU A 56 3.34 16.23 -1.96
N LEU A 57 2.23 16.63 -2.57
CA LEU A 57 1.06 15.78 -2.74
C LEU A 57 1.36 14.74 -3.82
N GLU A 58 1.17 13.46 -3.50
CA GLU A 58 1.35 12.38 -4.48
C GLU A 58 0.01 11.72 -4.83
N SER A 59 -0.72 11.30 -3.81
CA SER A 59 -1.88 10.43 -3.93
C SER A 59 -2.96 10.85 -2.91
N PRO A 60 -3.46 12.10 -3.02
CA PRO A 60 -4.36 12.67 -2.02
C PRO A 60 -5.72 11.96 -1.98
N GLY A 61 -6.27 11.91 -0.77
CA GLY A 61 -7.61 11.45 -0.45
C GLY A 61 -8.52 12.60 -0.03
N LYS A 62 -9.23 12.43 1.09
CA LYS A 62 -10.17 13.42 1.62
C LYS A 62 -9.46 14.71 2.02
N ILE A 63 -10.13 15.84 1.78
CA ILE A 63 -9.74 17.17 2.26
C ILE A 63 -10.71 17.65 3.35
N TYR A 64 -10.19 18.33 4.35
CA TYR A 64 -10.97 19.04 5.37
C TYR A 64 -10.45 20.47 5.55
N VAL A 65 -11.35 21.41 5.84
CA VAL A 65 -11.02 22.83 6.05
C VAL A 65 -11.37 23.24 7.47
N ARG A 66 -10.40 23.84 8.18
CA ARG A 66 -10.62 24.44 9.50
C ARG A 66 -9.98 25.83 9.55
N GLY A 67 -10.81 26.87 9.60
CA GLY A 67 -10.34 28.24 9.47
C GLY A 67 -9.66 28.44 8.11
N THR A 68 -8.40 28.89 8.12
CA THR A 68 -7.58 29.03 6.91
C THR A 68 -6.74 27.79 6.60
N LEU A 69 -6.81 26.72 7.39
CA LEU A 69 -5.98 25.53 7.19
C LEU A 69 -6.72 24.45 6.41
N LEU A 70 -6.00 23.80 5.49
CA LEU A 70 -6.41 22.58 4.82
C LEU A 70 -5.69 21.39 5.44
N PHE A 71 -6.43 20.32 5.65
CA PHE A 71 -5.94 19.02 6.09
C PHE A 71 -6.27 18.04 4.97
N ILE A 72 -5.25 17.56 4.26
CA ILE A 72 -5.43 16.68 3.10
C ILE A 72 -4.82 15.34 3.43
N ASN A 73 -5.64 14.28 3.47
CA ASN A 73 -5.12 12.93 3.61
C ASN A 73 -4.23 12.58 2.41
N GLU A 74 -3.06 12.03 2.68
CA GLU A 74 -2.19 11.34 1.74
C GLU A 74 -2.38 9.85 1.95
N ARG A 75 -2.98 9.17 0.97
CA ARG A 75 -3.46 7.79 1.17
C ARG A 75 -2.36 6.90 1.71
N LYS A 76 -2.62 6.27 2.86
CA LYS A 76 -1.76 5.33 3.60
C LYS A 76 -0.49 5.94 4.20
N LYS A 77 -0.26 7.25 4.09
CA LYS A 77 0.95 7.92 4.59
C LYS A 77 0.67 8.91 5.71
N GLY A 78 -0.42 9.66 5.67
CA GLY A 78 -0.69 10.68 6.68
C GLY A 78 -1.52 11.86 6.19
N ILE A 79 -1.25 13.05 6.72
CA ILE A 79 -2.05 14.25 6.48
C ILE A 79 -1.14 15.44 6.16
N HIS A 80 -1.36 16.07 5.02
CA HIS A 80 -0.77 17.36 4.68
C HIS A 80 -1.50 18.48 5.40
N ILE A 81 -0.74 19.40 6.00
CA ILE A 81 -1.24 20.62 6.63
C ILE A 81 -0.80 21.78 5.73
N ILE A 82 -1.78 22.51 5.20
CA ILE A 82 -1.55 23.61 4.25
C ILE A 82 -2.22 24.87 4.77
N ASP A 83 -1.48 25.97 4.78
CA ASP A 83 -2.00 27.31 5.05
C ASP A 83 -2.62 27.89 3.79
N ASN A 84 -3.93 28.06 3.81
CA ASN A 84 -4.76 28.57 2.73
C ASN A 84 -5.33 29.96 3.07
N SER A 85 -4.60 30.75 3.84
CA SER A 85 -4.93 32.16 4.13
C SER A 85 -4.97 33.03 2.87
N ASN A 86 -4.18 32.70 1.84
CA ASN A 86 -4.32 33.22 0.49
C ASN A 86 -4.68 32.06 -0.47
N PRO A 87 -5.95 31.91 -0.87
CA PRO A 87 -6.37 30.83 -1.77
C PRO A 87 -5.71 30.84 -3.16
N ALA A 88 -5.20 31.99 -3.61
CA ALA A 88 -4.47 32.09 -4.86
C ALA A 88 -3.02 31.56 -4.75
N SER A 89 -2.51 31.36 -3.53
CA SER A 89 -1.17 30.83 -3.25
C SER A 89 -1.14 30.07 -1.92
N PRO A 90 -1.67 28.84 -1.86
CA PRO A 90 -1.62 28.00 -0.68
C PRO A 90 -0.17 27.64 -0.33
N ARG A 91 0.15 27.62 0.97
CA ARG A 91 1.50 27.34 1.46
C ARG A 91 1.55 26.04 2.26
N PRO A 92 2.29 25.01 1.80
CA PRO A 92 2.54 23.82 2.60
C PRO A 92 3.24 24.17 3.91
N VAL A 93 2.74 23.62 5.03
CA VAL A 93 3.27 23.91 6.37
C VAL A 93 4.07 22.73 6.89
N SER A 94 3.43 21.56 6.94
CA SER A 94 3.99 20.35 7.52
C SER A 94 3.23 19.13 7.04
N PHE A 95 3.81 17.96 7.28
CA PHE A 95 3.18 16.68 7.03
C PHE A 95 3.10 15.87 8.31
N LEU A 96 1.89 15.51 8.73
CA LEU A 96 1.68 14.63 9.85
C LEU A 96 1.73 13.18 9.35
N SER A 97 2.86 12.52 9.58
CA SER A 97 3.04 11.10 9.26
C SER A 97 2.10 10.27 10.11
N ILE A 98 1.21 9.51 9.47
CA ILE A 98 0.32 8.55 10.12
C ILE A 98 0.26 7.32 9.21
N PRO A 99 1.11 6.30 9.47
CA PRO A 99 1.15 5.14 8.61
C PRO A 99 -0.20 4.42 8.55
N GLY A 100 -0.62 4.08 7.34
CA GLY A 100 -1.91 3.42 7.12
C GLY A 100 -3.13 4.32 7.24
N ASN A 101 -2.95 5.65 7.38
CA ASN A 101 -4.08 6.58 7.41
C ASN A 101 -4.80 6.63 6.07
N THR A 102 -6.10 6.32 6.08
CA THR A 102 -6.92 6.27 4.87
C THR A 102 -8.12 7.19 4.93
N ASP A 103 -8.54 7.61 6.13
CA ASP A 103 -9.60 8.60 6.27
C ASP A 103 -9.33 9.58 7.41
N ILE A 104 -9.98 10.75 7.31
CA ILE A 104 -9.99 11.78 8.34
C ILE A 104 -11.42 12.26 8.58
N ALA A 105 -11.70 12.62 9.83
CA ALA A 105 -12.92 13.30 10.21
C ALA A 105 -12.57 14.40 11.21
N VAL A 106 -13.35 15.49 11.25
CA VAL A 106 -13.11 16.57 12.20
C VAL A 106 -14.43 16.92 12.89
N ARG A 107 -14.35 17.11 14.21
CA ARG A 107 -15.46 17.59 15.04
C ARG A 107 -14.96 18.69 15.96
N GLY A 108 -15.45 19.91 15.75
CA GLY A 108 -14.95 21.07 16.49
C GLY A 108 -13.46 21.29 16.22
N ASN A 109 -12.64 21.29 17.28
CA ASN A 109 -11.18 21.42 17.19
C ASN A 109 -10.45 20.07 17.19
N VAL A 110 -11.14 18.94 17.03
CA VAL A 110 -10.49 17.62 17.07
C VAL A 110 -10.52 16.98 15.69
N LEU A 111 -9.35 16.62 15.17
CA LEU A 111 -9.17 15.79 14.00
C LEU A 111 -9.01 14.33 14.42
N TYR A 112 -9.81 13.46 13.84
CA TYR A 112 -9.73 12.02 13.98
C TYR A 112 -9.13 11.41 12.73
N ALA A 113 -8.21 10.47 12.91
CA ALA A 113 -7.52 9.76 11.85
C ALA A 113 -7.34 8.29 12.23
N ASP A 114 -7.53 7.40 11.27
CA ASP A 114 -7.16 6.00 11.39
C ASP A 114 -5.65 5.81 11.22
N SER A 115 -5.12 4.76 11.85
CA SER A 115 -3.71 4.36 11.78
C SER A 115 -3.64 2.84 11.87
N TYR A 116 -4.00 2.14 10.80
CA TYR A 116 -4.24 0.69 10.81
C TYR A 116 -5.21 0.28 11.93
N THR A 117 -4.67 -0.27 13.02
CA THR A 117 -5.44 -0.79 14.15
C THR A 117 -5.89 0.29 15.11
N ASP A 118 -5.28 1.47 15.07
CA ASP A 118 -5.46 2.51 16.07
C ASP A 118 -6.35 3.64 15.53
N LEU A 119 -7.07 4.31 16.44
CA LEU A 119 -7.75 5.58 16.19
C LEU A 119 -6.99 6.70 16.90
N LEU A 120 -6.65 7.75 16.17
CA LEU A 120 -5.94 8.91 16.68
C LEU A 120 -6.87 10.11 16.75
N ALA A 121 -6.69 10.93 17.79
CA ALA A 121 -7.34 12.22 17.94
C ALA A 121 -6.27 13.29 18.10
N PHE A 122 -6.35 14.34 17.29
CA PHE A 122 -5.41 15.45 17.28
C PHE A 122 -6.12 16.78 17.57
N ASP A 123 -5.47 17.64 18.34
CA ASP A 123 -5.93 19.00 18.61
C ASP A 123 -5.58 19.93 17.45
N LEU A 124 -6.56 20.70 16.99
CA LEU A 124 -6.44 21.75 15.98
C LEU A 124 -6.61 23.16 16.59
N SER A 125 -6.68 23.29 17.92
CA SER A 125 -6.97 24.56 18.58
C SER A 125 -5.90 25.62 18.29
N ASN A 126 -4.62 25.23 18.28
CA ASN A 126 -3.47 26.12 18.15
C ASN A 126 -2.98 26.29 16.70
N GLY A 127 -3.90 26.55 15.78
CA GLY A 127 -3.58 26.83 14.38
C GLY A 127 -2.86 25.65 13.71
N GLN A 128 -1.59 25.86 13.33
CA GLN A 128 -0.74 24.90 12.61
C GLN A 128 -0.06 23.87 13.53
N ASP A 129 -0.09 24.08 14.85
CA ASP A 129 0.49 23.18 15.86
C ASP A 129 -0.48 22.05 16.20
N VAL A 130 -0.47 21.01 15.36
CA VAL A 130 -1.30 19.82 15.52
C VAL A 130 -0.68 18.88 16.54
N LYS A 131 -1.40 18.62 17.65
CA LYS A 131 -0.92 17.79 18.76
C LYS A 131 -1.74 16.53 18.93
N LEU A 132 -1.09 15.38 19.10
CA LEU A 132 -1.78 14.14 19.45
C LEU A 132 -2.39 14.27 20.85
N LEU A 133 -3.72 14.24 20.93
CA LEU A 133 -4.46 14.25 22.18
C LEU A 133 -4.61 12.85 22.76
N LYS A 134 -4.98 11.90 21.89
CA LYS A 134 -5.30 10.54 22.31
C LYS A 134 -5.03 9.56 21.18
N ARG A 135 -4.54 8.39 21.57
CA ARG A 135 -4.55 7.16 20.78
C ARG A 135 -5.48 6.17 21.46
N VAL A 136 -6.43 5.63 20.72
CA VAL A 136 -7.20 4.44 21.10
C VAL A 136 -6.55 3.29 20.36
N GLU A 137 -5.77 2.51 21.09
CA GLU A 137 -5.07 1.36 20.56
C GLU A 137 -6.04 0.24 20.19
N ASN A 138 -5.81 -0.43 19.07
CA ASN A 138 -6.59 -1.58 18.63
C ASN A 138 -8.10 -1.29 18.52
N ALA A 139 -8.48 -0.04 18.22
CA ALA A 139 -9.86 0.35 17.91
C ALA A 139 -10.41 -0.44 16.71
N PHE A 140 -9.53 -0.83 15.79
CA PHE A 140 -9.85 -1.62 14.59
C PHE A 140 -8.96 -2.87 14.52
N PRO A 141 -9.25 -3.94 15.28
CA PRO A 141 -8.38 -5.13 15.36
C PRO A 141 -8.08 -5.79 14.02
N SER A 142 -8.91 -5.58 13.01
CA SER A 142 -8.67 -6.01 11.64
C SER A 142 -9.42 -5.10 10.67
N GLY A 143 -8.96 -5.00 9.44
CA GLY A 143 -9.64 -4.22 8.42
C GLY A 143 -9.05 -4.36 7.03
N SER A 144 -9.76 -3.80 6.07
CA SER A 144 -9.36 -3.75 4.67
C SER A 144 -9.81 -2.44 4.04
N VAL A 145 -8.88 -1.73 3.42
CA VAL A 145 -9.16 -0.50 2.68
C VAL A 145 -8.15 -0.35 1.54
N ASP A 146 -8.61 -0.06 0.32
CA ASP A 146 -7.76 0.17 -0.86
C ASP A 146 -6.65 -0.89 -1.08
N GLY A 147 -6.96 -2.16 -0.85
CA GLY A 147 -6.01 -3.29 -0.98
C GLY A 147 -4.95 -3.37 0.13
N LEU A 148 -5.04 -2.53 1.17
CA LEU A 148 -4.30 -2.65 2.40
C LEU A 148 -5.15 -3.46 3.38
N HIS A 149 -4.57 -4.54 3.90
CA HIS A 149 -5.22 -5.46 4.83
C HIS A 149 -4.39 -5.53 6.11
N TRP A 150 -5.04 -5.52 7.26
CA TRP A 150 -4.38 -5.68 8.53
C TRP A 150 -5.15 -6.59 9.45
N GLN A 151 -4.41 -7.27 10.31
CA GLN A 151 -4.94 -8.10 11.38
C GLN A 151 -3.99 -7.98 12.57
N TYR A 152 -4.53 -7.54 13.69
CA TYR A 152 -3.83 -7.48 14.96
C TYR A 152 -3.84 -8.87 15.60
N ASP A 153 -2.67 -9.47 15.73
CA ASP A 153 -2.48 -10.76 16.39
C ASP A 153 -2.22 -10.53 17.89
N GLN A 154 -3.27 -10.69 18.71
CA GLN A 154 -3.16 -10.49 20.16
C GLN A 154 -2.25 -11.53 20.84
N PHE A 155 -1.93 -12.64 20.16
CA PHE A 155 -1.12 -13.73 20.69
C PHE A 155 0.36 -13.62 20.30
N ARG A 156 0.68 -12.86 19.25
CA ARG A 156 2.05 -12.44 18.91
C ARG A 156 2.32 -11.04 19.48
N LYS A 157 2.57 -10.98 20.78
CA LYS A 157 3.23 -9.81 21.39
C LYS A 157 4.71 -9.86 21.01
N GLN A 158 5.09 -9.23 19.91
CA GLN A 158 6.49 -8.92 19.55
C GLN A 158 6.63 -7.43 19.26
#